data_AF-A0A2L0TNR8-F1
#
_entry.id   AF-A0A2L0TNR8-F1
#
_cell.length_a   1.000
_cell.length_b   1.000
_cell.length_c   1.000
_cell.angle_alpha   90.00
_cell.angle_beta   90.00
_cell.angle_gamma   90.00
#
_symmetry.space_group_name_H-M   'P 1'
#
loop_
_entity.id
_entity.type
_entity.pdbx_description
1 polymer ?
#
loop_
_entity_poly.entity_id
_entity_poly.type
_entity_poly.pdbx_seq_one_letter_code
_entity_poly.pdbx_strand_id
1 'polypeptide(L)'
;MARVHSYVVRYDSGFAPNPFYEYCTLATCKPNIRKGADIGDWVVGSGSNDRSVRRGGYLVYAMQVTETMTFDEYGADPRFESKKPYRNGSRKQSCGDNIYFRAAPAAVWQQRDSFHSRPDGSLNPDHVTRDTGVNRVLISNDFVYFGGEGPEFPEELKDQQGRSLCKTGIGLTTFDDPKLIANLEQWVRSFGLNGYQGAPFEWLTLRR
;
A
#
# COMPACT_ATOMS: atom_id res chain seq x y z
N MET A 1 -18.65 8.13 -8.95
CA MET A 1 -17.55 8.01 -9.94
C MET A 1 -16.31 7.59 -9.17
N ALA A 2 -15.47 6.74 -9.76
CA ALA A 2 -14.22 6.33 -9.13
C ALA A 2 -13.32 7.55 -8.86
N ARG A 3 -12.43 7.43 -7.88
CA ARG A 3 -11.40 8.43 -7.54
C ARG A 3 -10.03 7.78 -7.61
N VAL A 4 -9.00 8.63 -7.60
CA VAL A 4 -7.60 8.20 -7.49
C VAL A 4 -6.98 8.82 -6.24
N HIS A 5 -6.42 7.99 -5.38
CA HIS A 5 -5.65 8.40 -4.22
C HIS A 5 -4.16 8.18 -4.48
N SER A 6 -3.42 9.27 -4.61
CA SER A 6 -1.98 9.22 -4.86
C SER A 6 -1.17 9.64 -3.63
N TYR A 7 -0.10 8.90 -3.33
CA TYR A 7 0.82 9.24 -2.25
C TYR A 7 2.25 8.77 -2.53
N VAL A 8 3.22 9.31 -1.77
CA VAL A 8 4.61 8.83 -1.82
C VAL A 8 4.82 7.62 -0.90
N VAL A 9 5.25 6.50 -1.47
CA VAL A 9 5.78 5.35 -0.74
C VAL A 9 7.16 5.71 -0.24
N ARG A 10 7.22 6.18 1.01
CA ARG A 10 8.46 6.69 1.63
C ARG A 10 9.48 5.57 1.85
N TYR A 11 9.01 4.44 2.33
CA TYR A 11 9.77 3.24 2.67
C TYR A 11 9.11 2.08 1.95
N ASP A 12 9.79 1.53 0.95
CA ASP A 12 9.28 0.45 0.14
C ASP A 12 9.93 -0.87 0.57
N SER A 13 9.40 -1.38 1.68
CA SER A 13 9.85 -2.62 2.32
C SER A 13 8.99 -3.83 1.96
N GLY A 14 7.86 -3.62 1.26
CA GLY A 14 6.84 -4.63 0.98
C GLY A 14 5.78 -4.80 2.08
N PHE A 15 5.73 -3.88 3.06
CA PHE A 15 4.79 -3.92 4.18
C PHE A 15 3.52 -3.08 3.96
N ALA A 16 3.61 -1.88 3.37
CA ALA A 16 2.45 -1.00 3.12
C ALA A 16 2.69 -0.09 1.88
N PRO A 17 2.28 -0.51 0.67
CA PRO A 17 1.41 -1.67 0.41
C PRO A 17 2.13 -3.01 0.62
N ASN A 18 1.37 -4.06 0.91
CA ASN A 18 1.87 -5.44 0.90
C ASN A 18 1.38 -6.15 -0.38
N PRO A 19 2.24 -6.41 -1.37
CA PRO A 19 1.85 -6.93 -2.69
C PRO A 19 1.90 -8.47 -2.79
N PHE A 20 2.05 -9.14 -1.65
CA PHE A 20 2.39 -10.56 -1.62
C PHE A 20 1.16 -11.45 -1.53
N TYR A 21 1.32 -12.69 -2.01
CA TYR A 21 0.29 -13.73 -1.91
C TYR A 21 -0.99 -13.34 -2.66
N GLU A 22 -0.84 -13.00 -3.95
CA GLU A 22 -1.94 -12.73 -4.91
C GLU A 22 -2.78 -11.47 -4.67
N TYR A 23 -2.65 -10.84 -3.51
CA TYR A 23 -3.39 -9.62 -3.18
C TYR A 23 -2.44 -8.48 -2.81
N CYS A 24 -2.72 -7.29 -3.32
CA CYS A 24 -2.17 -6.05 -2.80
C CYS A 24 -3.07 -5.53 -1.70
N THR A 25 -2.48 -5.29 -0.53
CA THR A 25 -3.22 -4.84 0.65
C THR A 25 -2.63 -3.54 1.19
N LEU A 26 -3.51 -2.68 1.65
CA LEU A 26 -3.18 -1.51 2.46
C LEU A 26 -3.94 -1.64 3.78
N ALA A 27 -3.39 -2.45 4.69
CA ALA A 27 -3.95 -2.68 6.02
C ALA A 27 -3.46 -1.64 7.05
N THR A 28 -2.21 -1.21 6.91
CA THR A 28 -1.56 -0.27 7.82
C THR A 28 -1.19 1.02 7.09
N CYS A 29 -0.75 2.05 7.83
CA CYS A 29 -0.44 3.36 7.27
C CYS A 29 -1.65 4.03 6.60
N LYS A 30 -1.44 5.25 6.09
CA LYS A 30 -2.39 6.01 5.25
C LYS A 30 -3.88 5.92 5.70
N PRO A 31 -4.22 6.16 6.98
CA PRO A 31 -5.58 5.99 7.49
C PRO A 31 -6.61 6.84 6.71
N ASN A 32 -6.21 8.02 6.22
CA ASN A 32 -7.09 8.88 5.42
C ASN A 32 -7.47 8.25 4.07
N ILE A 33 -6.57 7.50 3.42
CA ILE A 33 -6.89 6.76 2.20
C ILE A 33 -7.78 5.57 2.55
N ARG A 34 -7.40 4.77 3.55
CA ARG A 34 -8.18 3.60 3.99
C ARG A 34 -9.61 3.97 4.38
N LYS A 35 -9.79 5.10 5.05
CA LYS A 35 -11.11 5.65 5.44
C LYS A 35 -11.92 6.14 4.24
N GLY A 36 -11.23 6.74 3.27
CA GLY A 36 -11.88 7.48 2.19
C GLY A 36 -12.18 6.65 0.95
N ALA A 37 -11.35 5.66 0.61
CA ALA A 37 -11.42 4.93 -0.65
C ALA A 37 -12.57 3.91 -0.67
N ASP A 38 -13.27 3.87 -1.80
CA ASP A 38 -14.36 2.96 -2.11
C ASP A 38 -13.92 1.86 -3.08
N ILE A 39 -14.71 0.78 -3.16
CA ILE A 39 -14.49 -0.26 -4.19
C ILE A 39 -14.62 0.39 -5.58
N GLY A 40 -13.64 0.13 -6.44
CA GLY A 40 -13.49 0.76 -7.75
C GLY A 40 -12.56 1.98 -7.77
N ASP A 41 -12.21 2.56 -6.62
CA ASP A 41 -11.22 3.64 -6.54
C ASP A 41 -9.80 3.09 -6.77
N TRP A 42 -8.93 3.92 -7.33
CA TRP A 42 -7.52 3.61 -7.51
C TRP A 42 -6.68 4.14 -6.36
N VAL A 43 -5.69 3.37 -5.93
CA VAL A 43 -4.62 3.82 -5.03
C VAL A 43 -3.29 3.68 -5.77
N VAL A 44 -2.53 4.77 -5.81
CA VAL A 44 -1.27 4.88 -6.57
C VAL A 44 -0.14 5.32 -5.64
N GLY A 45 0.95 4.56 -5.66
CA GLY A 45 2.17 4.85 -4.91
C GLY A 45 3.29 5.34 -5.82
N SER A 46 3.74 6.58 -5.62
CA SER A 46 4.95 7.11 -6.24
C SER A 46 6.17 6.85 -5.36
N GLY A 47 7.34 6.63 -5.97
CA GLY A 47 8.58 6.40 -5.24
C GLY A 47 9.07 7.63 -4.49
N SER A 48 9.84 7.40 -3.42
CA SER A 48 10.42 8.46 -2.61
C SER A 48 11.58 9.14 -3.31
N ASN A 49 11.62 10.47 -3.27
CA ASN A 49 12.79 11.26 -3.69
C ASN A 49 13.78 11.54 -2.54
N ASP A 50 13.68 10.79 -1.43
CA ASP A 50 14.70 10.82 -0.38
C ASP A 50 16.09 10.51 -0.96
N ARG A 51 17.15 11.13 -0.42
CA ARG A 51 18.52 11.01 -0.93
C ARG A 51 19.03 9.56 -0.98
N SER A 52 18.51 8.70 -0.11
CA SER A 52 18.84 7.27 -0.03
C SER A 52 18.04 6.41 -1.00
N VAL A 53 16.88 6.88 -1.48
CA VAL A 53 15.98 6.12 -2.36
C VAL A 53 16.11 6.58 -3.81
N ARG A 54 16.02 7.89 -4.08
CA ARG A 54 16.11 8.50 -5.43
C ARG A 54 15.20 7.84 -6.48
N ARG A 55 13.97 7.52 -6.09
CA ARG A 55 12.91 6.97 -6.96
C ARG A 55 11.72 7.92 -7.13
N GLY A 56 11.89 9.21 -6.86
CA GLY A 56 10.88 10.21 -7.20
C GLY A 56 10.60 10.21 -8.70
N GLY A 57 9.32 10.30 -9.10
CA GLY A 57 8.92 10.22 -10.51
C GLY A 57 8.63 8.81 -11.03
N TYR A 58 8.88 7.76 -10.24
CA TYR A 58 8.66 6.37 -10.63
C TYR A 58 7.45 5.76 -9.92
N LEU A 59 6.72 4.89 -10.61
CA LEU A 59 5.60 4.12 -10.06
C LEU A 59 6.13 2.98 -9.19
N VAL A 60 5.69 2.92 -7.93
CA VAL A 60 5.92 1.75 -7.07
C VAL A 60 4.80 0.73 -7.28
N TYR A 61 3.55 1.20 -7.26
CA TYR A 61 2.39 0.36 -7.49
C TYR A 61 1.15 1.17 -7.86
N ALA A 62 0.20 0.51 -8.50
CA ALA A 62 -1.18 0.95 -8.64
C ALA A 62 -2.11 -0.22 -8.35
N MET A 63 -3.19 0.02 -7.60
CA MET A 63 -4.24 -0.97 -7.37
C MET A 63 -5.61 -0.34 -7.51
N GLN A 64 -6.55 -1.03 -8.15
CA GLN A 64 -7.97 -0.72 -8.02
C GLN A 64 -8.51 -1.46 -6.80
N VAL A 65 -9.18 -0.77 -5.88
CA VAL A 65 -9.76 -1.42 -4.69
C VAL A 65 -10.87 -2.36 -5.14
N THR A 66 -10.69 -3.66 -4.93
CA THR A 66 -11.70 -4.67 -5.29
C THR A 66 -12.48 -5.16 -4.08
N GLU A 67 -11.92 -5.02 -2.88
CA GLU A 67 -12.53 -5.48 -1.64
C GLU A 67 -12.08 -4.60 -0.46
N THR A 68 -12.94 -4.50 0.56
CA THR A 68 -12.59 -3.85 1.82
C THR A 68 -13.12 -4.66 2.98
N MET A 69 -12.37 -4.70 4.08
CA MET A 69 -12.77 -5.43 5.29
C MET A 69 -12.24 -4.76 6.56
N THR A 70 -12.77 -5.15 7.70
CA THR A 70 -12.23 -4.81 9.02
C THR A 70 -10.95 -5.60 9.31
N PHE A 71 -10.18 -5.19 10.32
CA PHE A 71 -9.02 -5.97 10.77
C PHE A 71 -9.41 -7.35 11.32
N ASP A 72 -10.59 -7.47 11.94
CA ASP A 72 -11.07 -8.74 12.49
C ASP A 72 -11.36 -9.74 11.36
N GLU A 73 -12.09 -9.31 10.32
CA GLU A 73 -12.34 -10.10 9.10
C GLU A 73 -11.03 -10.47 8.39
N TYR A 74 -10.13 -9.50 8.23
CA TYR A 74 -8.80 -9.73 7.64
C TYR A 74 -7.96 -10.73 8.42
N GLY A 75 -8.06 -10.72 9.75
CA GLY A 75 -7.34 -11.62 10.64
C GLY A 75 -7.87 -13.06 10.63
N ALA A 76 -9.17 -13.23 10.34
CA ALA A 76 -9.87 -14.52 10.35
C ALA A 76 -9.95 -15.18 8.97
N ASP A 77 -9.83 -14.41 7.89
CA ASP A 77 -9.92 -14.92 6.53
C ASP A 77 -8.67 -15.76 6.14
N PRO A 78 -8.84 -17.05 5.78
CA PRO A 78 -7.74 -17.93 5.40
C PRO A 78 -6.86 -17.41 4.25
N ARG A 79 -7.40 -16.58 3.34
CA ARG A 79 -6.65 -15.97 2.23
C ARG A 79 -5.47 -15.14 2.72
N PHE A 80 -5.58 -14.56 3.92
CA PHE A 80 -4.60 -13.61 4.46
C PHE A 80 -3.81 -14.17 5.65
N GLU A 81 -3.88 -15.48 5.90
CA GLU A 81 -3.07 -16.13 6.93
C GLU A 81 -1.57 -15.91 6.69
N SER A 82 -1.13 -16.06 5.43
CA SER A 82 0.27 -15.84 5.03
C SER A 82 0.70 -14.37 5.10
N LYS A 83 -0.24 -13.44 5.28
CA LYS A 83 0.04 -12.01 5.50
C LYS A 83 0.20 -11.66 6.98
N LYS A 84 0.09 -12.62 7.91
CA LYS A 84 0.56 -12.44 9.30
C LYS A 84 2.09 -12.49 9.30
N PRO A 85 2.77 -11.54 9.97
CA PRO A 85 4.23 -11.48 9.92
C PRO A 85 4.87 -12.66 10.64
N TYR A 86 5.89 -13.25 10.01
CA TYR A 86 6.79 -14.20 10.64
C TYR A 86 8.21 -13.66 10.56
N ARG A 87 8.67 -13.03 11.66
CA ARG A 87 9.92 -12.26 11.71
C ARG A 87 11.19 -13.06 11.48
N ASN A 88 11.16 -14.36 11.77
CA ASN A 88 12.27 -15.28 11.53
C ASN A 88 12.16 -16.01 10.18
N GLY A 89 11.16 -15.66 9.36
CA GLY A 89 10.95 -16.24 8.04
C GLY A 89 11.76 -15.53 6.94
N SER A 90 11.41 -15.85 5.70
CA SER A 90 11.89 -15.10 4.54
C SER A 90 11.49 -13.63 4.61
N ARG A 91 12.15 -12.77 3.83
CA ARG A 91 11.79 -11.34 3.72
C ARG A 91 10.29 -11.15 3.41
N LYS A 92 9.74 -11.97 2.51
CA LYS A 92 8.32 -11.96 2.16
C LYS A 92 7.42 -12.27 3.36
N GLN A 93 7.82 -13.22 4.20
CA GLN A 93 7.06 -13.61 5.39
C GLN A 93 7.19 -12.58 6.53
N SER A 94 8.33 -11.90 6.66
CA SER A 94 8.52 -10.88 7.70
C SER A 94 7.74 -9.59 7.43
N CYS A 95 7.43 -9.29 6.16
CA CYS A 95 6.70 -8.10 5.74
C CYS A 95 5.16 -8.19 5.87
N GLY A 96 4.61 -9.22 6.50
CA GLY A 96 3.16 -9.38 6.67
C GLY A 96 2.50 -8.17 7.34
N ASP A 97 1.43 -7.64 6.73
CA ASP A 97 0.69 -6.45 7.19
C ASP A 97 -0.56 -6.76 8.02
N ASN A 98 -0.89 -8.05 8.20
CA ASN A 98 -1.97 -8.52 9.08
C ASN A 98 -1.49 -8.56 10.54
N ILE A 99 -1.33 -7.37 11.13
CA ILE A 99 -0.63 -7.21 12.42
C ILE A 99 -1.53 -6.86 13.59
N TYR A 100 -2.71 -6.28 13.34
CA TYR A 100 -3.63 -5.87 14.40
C TYR A 100 -4.68 -6.93 14.64
N PHE A 101 -4.96 -7.21 15.91
CA PHE A 101 -5.96 -8.20 16.31
C PHE A 101 -6.51 -7.86 17.70
N ARG A 102 -7.63 -8.46 18.07
CA ARG A 102 -8.24 -8.33 19.40
C ARG A 102 -9.06 -9.58 19.69
N ALA A 103 -9.27 -9.87 20.98
CA ALA A 103 -10.01 -11.07 21.39
C ALA A 103 -11.53 -10.96 21.12
N ALA A 104 -12.06 -9.74 21.10
CA ALA A 104 -13.46 -9.44 20.85
C ALA A 104 -13.60 -8.00 20.34
N PRO A 105 -14.72 -7.62 19.70
CA PRO A 105 -14.92 -6.27 19.15
C PRO A 105 -14.79 -5.11 20.15
N ALA A 106 -14.98 -5.35 21.45
CA ALA A 106 -14.80 -4.35 22.50
C ALA A 106 -13.43 -4.40 23.20
N ALA A 107 -12.60 -5.40 22.89
CA ALA A 107 -11.29 -5.56 23.49
C ALA A 107 -10.28 -4.57 22.90
N VAL A 108 -9.25 -4.26 23.71
CA VAL A 108 -8.12 -3.43 23.27
C VAL A 108 -7.40 -4.08 22.09
N TRP A 109 -6.95 -3.25 21.15
CA TRP A 109 -6.13 -3.69 20.04
C TRP A 109 -4.77 -4.21 20.52
N GLN A 110 -4.39 -5.36 20.01
CA GLN A 110 -3.07 -5.96 20.14
C GLN A 110 -2.34 -5.88 18.80
N GLN A 111 -1.02 -6.06 18.85
CA GLN A 111 -0.14 -5.96 17.69
C GLN A 111 0.82 -7.15 17.66
N ARG A 112 0.95 -7.79 16.49
CA ARG A 112 1.97 -8.81 16.22
C ARG A 112 3.33 -8.14 15.98
N ASP A 113 4.41 -8.83 16.36
CA ASP A 113 5.77 -8.37 16.05
C ASP A 113 5.95 -8.19 14.52
N SER A 114 6.27 -6.97 14.10
CA SER A 114 6.18 -6.50 12.72
C SER A 114 7.00 -5.22 12.48
N PHE A 115 6.96 -4.66 11.28
CA PHE A 115 7.63 -3.36 11.01
C PHE A 115 6.99 -2.18 11.74
N HIS A 116 5.82 -2.36 12.35
CA HIS A 116 5.17 -1.36 13.18
C HIS A 116 5.29 -1.64 14.69
N SER A 117 5.92 -2.73 15.13
CA SER A 117 6.23 -2.97 16.55
C SER A 117 7.52 -2.23 16.97
N ARG A 118 7.84 -2.27 18.26
CA ARG A 118 9.17 -1.86 18.77
C ARG A 118 10.25 -2.87 18.36
N PRO A 119 11.55 -2.51 18.45
CA PRO A 119 12.64 -3.42 18.06
C PRO A 119 12.67 -4.76 18.81
N ASP A 120 12.13 -4.81 20.03
CA ASP A 120 12.00 -6.03 20.85
C ASP A 120 10.71 -6.83 20.54
N GLY A 121 9.95 -6.41 19.53
CA GLY A 121 8.69 -7.01 19.11
C GLY A 121 7.47 -6.58 19.92
N SER A 122 7.64 -5.78 20.98
CA SER A 122 6.54 -5.30 21.79
C SER A 122 5.69 -4.24 21.07
N LEU A 123 4.44 -4.09 21.52
CA LEU A 123 3.46 -3.18 20.91
C LEU A 123 3.97 -1.72 20.88
N ASN A 124 3.72 -1.05 19.77
CA ASN A 124 3.91 0.40 19.63
C ASN A 124 2.56 1.13 19.73
N PRO A 125 2.25 1.81 20.86
CA PRO A 125 0.94 2.43 21.08
C PRO A 125 0.56 3.49 20.05
N ASP A 126 1.53 4.25 19.54
CA ASP A 126 1.28 5.32 18.58
C ASP A 126 0.86 4.75 17.22
N HIS A 127 1.53 3.67 16.79
CA HIS A 127 1.16 2.97 15.56
C HIS A 127 -0.19 2.28 15.69
N VAL A 128 -0.45 1.60 16.82
CA VAL A 128 -1.74 0.98 17.10
C VAL A 128 -2.85 2.02 17.03
N THR A 129 -2.72 3.12 17.77
CA THR A 129 -3.74 4.18 17.82
C THR A 129 -4.00 4.77 16.43
N ARG A 130 -2.93 5.08 15.69
CA ARG A 130 -3.03 5.68 14.35
C ARG A 130 -3.68 4.75 13.34
N ASP A 131 -3.26 3.49 13.29
CA ASP A 131 -3.71 2.56 12.28
C ASP A 131 -5.10 2.01 12.59
N THR A 132 -5.36 1.65 13.85
CA THR A 132 -6.65 1.07 14.27
C THR A 132 -7.76 2.11 14.44
N GLY A 133 -7.42 3.40 14.48
CA GLY A 133 -8.40 4.50 14.37
C GLY A 133 -9.21 4.47 13.06
N VAL A 134 -8.77 3.68 12.08
CA VAL A 134 -9.56 3.32 10.89
C VAL A 134 -9.57 1.80 10.79
N ASN A 135 -10.65 1.16 11.27
CA ASN A 135 -10.85 -0.29 11.19
C ASN A 135 -11.26 -0.72 9.76
N ARG A 136 -10.37 -0.52 8.80
CA ARG A 136 -10.60 -0.77 7.37
C ARG A 136 -9.28 -1.08 6.66
N VAL A 137 -9.27 -2.21 5.97
CA VAL A 137 -8.20 -2.70 5.10
C VAL A 137 -8.68 -2.56 3.66
N LEU A 138 -7.85 -1.99 2.79
CA LEU A 138 -8.10 -1.99 1.34
C LEU A 138 -7.39 -3.18 0.72
N ILE A 139 -8.09 -3.90 -0.16
CA ILE A 139 -7.62 -5.14 -0.77
C ILE A 139 -7.87 -5.07 -2.27
N SER A 140 -6.92 -5.62 -3.02
CA SER A 140 -7.00 -5.70 -4.46
C SER A 140 -6.35 -6.97 -4.99
N ASN A 141 -7.06 -7.69 -5.87
CA ASN A 141 -6.46 -8.66 -6.80
C ASN A 141 -6.23 -8.07 -8.20
N ASP A 142 -6.54 -6.79 -8.37
CA ASP A 142 -6.38 -6.00 -9.59
C ASP A 142 -5.37 -4.88 -9.35
N PHE A 143 -4.10 -5.26 -9.42
CA PHE A 143 -2.99 -4.37 -9.09
C PHE A 143 -1.76 -4.69 -9.92
N VAL A 144 -0.84 -3.73 -9.98
CA VAL A 144 0.52 -3.99 -10.42
C VAL A 144 1.47 -3.39 -9.38
N TYR A 145 2.42 -4.20 -8.94
CA TYR A 145 3.48 -3.76 -8.02
C TYR A 145 4.84 -3.94 -8.68
N PHE A 146 5.50 -2.84 -8.97
CA PHE A 146 6.83 -2.81 -9.57
C PHE A 146 7.96 -2.65 -8.54
N GLY A 147 7.63 -2.18 -7.34
CA GLY A 147 8.60 -1.96 -6.27
C GLY A 147 9.68 -0.94 -6.68
N GLY A 148 10.95 -1.29 -6.47
CA GLY A 148 12.09 -0.40 -6.70
C GLY A 148 12.46 -0.17 -8.16
N GLU A 149 11.82 -0.84 -9.12
CA GLU A 149 12.22 -0.83 -10.53
C GLU A 149 11.09 -0.40 -11.48
N GLY A 150 10.02 0.21 -10.96
CA GLY A 150 8.89 0.60 -11.79
C GLY A 150 9.15 1.74 -12.78
N PRO A 151 8.23 1.93 -13.75
CA PRO A 151 8.37 2.90 -14.84
C PRO A 151 8.22 4.34 -14.35
N GLU A 152 8.73 5.28 -15.15
CA GLU A 152 8.48 6.72 -14.94
C GLU A 152 7.00 7.05 -15.19
N PHE A 153 6.47 7.98 -14.41
CA PHE A 153 5.14 8.52 -14.66
C PHE A 153 5.15 9.36 -15.94
N PRO A 154 4.20 9.11 -16.87
CA PRO A 154 3.97 10.00 -18.01
C PRO A 154 3.61 11.41 -17.54
N GLU A 155 4.15 12.43 -18.22
CA GLU A 155 3.86 13.83 -17.89
C GLU A 155 2.40 14.21 -18.09
N GLU A 156 1.67 13.44 -18.89
CA GLU A 156 0.27 13.63 -19.27
C GLU A 156 -0.71 13.15 -18.19
N LEU A 157 -0.24 12.41 -17.18
CA LEU A 157 -1.07 12.02 -16.03
C LEU A 157 -1.25 13.20 -15.07
N LYS A 158 -2.00 14.19 -15.54
CA LYS A 158 -2.41 15.40 -14.83
C LYS A 158 -3.93 15.54 -14.91
N ASP A 159 -4.53 16.12 -13.88
CA ASP A 159 -5.93 16.51 -13.95
C ASP A 159 -6.14 17.78 -14.79
N GLN A 160 -7.40 18.17 -14.96
CA GLN A 160 -7.80 19.40 -15.64
C GLN A 160 -7.20 20.69 -15.05
N GLN A 161 -6.77 20.68 -13.79
CA GLN A 161 -6.10 21.81 -13.15
C GLN A 161 -4.56 21.74 -13.26
N GLY A 162 -4.03 20.76 -13.99
CA GLY A 162 -2.60 20.55 -14.19
C GLY A 162 -1.89 19.90 -13.00
N ARG A 163 -2.60 19.40 -11.99
CA ARG A 163 -2.01 18.70 -10.84
C ARG A 163 -1.57 17.32 -11.29
N SER A 164 -0.28 17.01 -11.11
CA SER A 164 0.29 15.71 -11.48
C SER A 164 -0.18 14.60 -10.55
N LEU A 165 -0.51 13.45 -11.14
CA LEU A 165 -0.79 12.21 -10.42
C LEU A 165 0.43 11.69 -9.69
N CYS A 166 1.64 11.90 -10.24
CA CYS A 166 2.88 11.54 -9.56
C CYS A 166 3.04 12.44 -8.33
N LYS A 167 2.84 11.88 -7.14
CA LYS A 167 2.94 12.66 -5.90
C LYS A 167 4.40 13.03 -5.64
N THR A 168 4.62 14.29 -5.33
CA THR A 168 5.87 14.79 -4.75
C THR A 168 5.63 15.24 -3.31
N GLY A 169 6.62 15.01 -2.44
CA GLY A 169 6.57 15.44 -1.03
C GLY A 169 5.59 14.67 -0.14
N ILE A 170 5.38 15.20 1.06
CA ILE A 170 4.57 14.56 2.11
C ILE A 170 3.07 14.70 1.78
N GLY A 171 2.26 13.76 2.28
CA GLY A 171 0.81 13.79 2.21
C GLY A 171 0.21 12.81 1.20
N LEU A 172 -1.01 13.12 0.77
CA LEU A 172 -1.75 12.42 -0.28
C LEU A 172 -2.47 13.46 -1.15
N THR A 173 -2.81 13.09 -2.37
CA THR A 173 -3.70 13.87 -3.24
C THR A 173 -4.81 12.94 -3.73
N THR A 174 -6.05 13.44 -3.70
CA THR A 174 -7.21 12.73 -4.26
C THR A 174 -7.67 13.44 -5.51
N PHE A 175 -7.96 12.68 -6.55
CA PHE A 175 -8.47 13.14 -7.82
C PHE A 175 -9.83 12.51 -8.12
N ASP A 176 -10.74 13.29 -8.69
CA ASP A 176 -12.07 12.90 -9.14
C ASP A 176 -12.30 13.26 -10.63
N ASP A 177 -11.23 13.59 -11.35
CA ASP A 177 -11.26 13.90 -12.79
C ASP A 177 -11.39 12.62 -13.63
N PRO A 178 -12.52 12.42 -14.33
CA PRO A 178 -12.76 11.21 -15.13
C PRO A 178 -11.72 10.98 -16.21
N LYS A 179 -11.16 12.06 -16.80
CA LYS A 179 -10.16 11.94 -17.86
C LYS A 179 -8.83 11.43 -17.30
N LEU A 180 -8.41 11.95 -16.14
CA LEU A 180 -7.21 11.45 -15.47
C LEU A 180 -7.36 9.98 -15.06
N ILE A 181 -8.53 9.59 -14.56
CA ILE A 181 -8.81 8.20 -14.17
C ILE A 181 -8.72 7.27 -15.37
N ALA A 182 -9.36 7.63 -16.49
CA ALA A 182 -9.30 6.84 -17.73
C ALA A 182 -7.86 6.74 -18.28
N ASN A 183 -7.10 7.83 -18.24
CA ASN A 183 -5.71 7.83 -18.68
C ASN A 183 -4.81 6.97 -17.77
N LEU A 184 -5.01 7.03 -16.45
CA LEU A 184 -4.31 6.17 -15.49
C LEU A 184 -4.60 4.70 -15.79
N GLU A 185 -5.88 4.35 -15.93
CA GLU A 185 -6.27 2.98 -16.22
C GLU A 185 -5.66 2.51 -17.53
N GLN A 186 -5.81 3.27 -18.62
CA GLN A 186 -5.21 2.93 -19.91
C GLN A 186 -3.69 2.72 -19.80
N TRP A 187 -2.99 3.60 -19.08
CA TRP A 187 -1.55 3.49 -18.88
C TRP A 187 -1.17 2.23 -18.10
N VAL A 188 -1.82 1.97 -16.95
CA VAL A 188 -1.57 0.77 -16.14
C VAL A 188 -1.87 -0.50 -16.93
N ARG A 189 -2.97 -0.52 -17.69
CA ARG A 189 -3.35 -1.67 -18.53
C ARG A 189 -2.40 -1.87 -19.70
N SER A 190 -1.77 -0.81 -20.23
CA SER A 190 -0.85 -0.90 -21.37
C SER A 190 0.37 -1.78 -21.12
N PHE A 191 0.74 -2.00 -19.85
CA PHE A 191 1.83 -2.91 -19.50
C PHE A 191 1.48 -4.38 -19.76
N GLY A 192 0.20 -4.76 -19.78
CA GLY A 192 -0.23 -6.17 -19.88
C GLY A 192 0.19 -7.01 -18.67
N LEU A 193 0.41 -6.38 -17.51
CA LEU A 193 0.88 -7.00 -16.28
C LEU A 193 -0.19 -6.92 -15.18
N ASN A 194 -0.21 -7.94 -14.31
CA ASN A 194 -1.01 -7.95 -13.08
C ASN A 194 -0.23 -8.68 -11.97
N GLY A 195 -0.36 -8.19 -10.74
CA GLY A 195 0.28 -8.73 -9.55
C GLY A 195 1.67 -8.16 -9.28
N TYR A 196 2.46 -8.94 -8.53
CA TYR A 196 3.83 -8.62 -8.13
C TYR A 196 4.83 -8.82 -9.28
N GLN A 197 5.48 -7.74 -9.74
CA GLN A 197 6.42 -7.74 -10.86
C GLN A 197 7.88 -7.53 -10.44
N GLY A 198 8.11 -6.75 -9.38
CA GLY A 198 9.45 -6.35 -8.94
C GLY A 198 9.61 -6.33 -7.44
N ALA A 199 10.87 -6.40 -6.98
CA ALA A 199 11.18 -6.40 -5.55
C ALA A 199 10.96 -5.02 -4.92
N PRO A 200 10.52 -4.96 -3.65
CA PRO A 200 10.53 -3.71 -2.91
C PRO A 200 11.92 -3.06 -2.95
N PHE A 201 11.98 -1.74 -3.06
CA PHE A 201 13.25 -1.01 -3.21
C PHE A 201 14.28 -1.38 -2.14
N GLU A 202 13.85 -1.52 -0.88
CA GLU A 202 14.74 -1.86 0.23
C GLU A 202 15.37 -3.25 0.10
N TRP A 203 14.81 -4.13 -0.72
CA TRP A 203 15.38 -5.45 -0.96
C TRP A 203 16.50 -5.43 -1.99
N LEU A 204 16.55 -4.39 -2.85
CA LEU A 204 17.57 -4.20 -3.88
C LEU A 204 18.91 -3.78 -3.28
N THR A 205 18.87 -2.93 -2.25
CA THR A 205 20.08 -2.43 -1.58
C THR A 205 20.78 -3.50 -0.75
N LEU A 206 20.04 -4.54 -0.34
CA LEU A 206 20.54 -5.70 0.41
C LEU A 206 21.09 -6.83 -0.48
N ARG A 207 21.11 -6.66 -1.80
CA ARG A 207 21.74 -7.58 -2.77
C ARG A 207 23.13 -7.12 -3.23
N ARG A 208 23.63 -6.02 -2.65
CA ARG A 208 24.97 -5.49 -2.89
C ARG A 208 25.96 -6.01 -1.86
#